data_AF-A0A2V6X6I4-F1
#
_entry.id   AF-A0A2V6X6I4-F1
#
_cell.length_a   1.000
_cell.length_b   1.000
_cell.length_c   1.000
_cell.angle_alpha   90.00
_cell.angle_beta   90.00
_cell.angle_gamma   90.00
#
_symmetry.space_group_name_H-M   'P 1'
#
loop_
_entity.id
_entity.type
_entity.pdbx_description
1 polymer ?
#
loop_
_entity_poly.entity_id
_entity_poly.type
_entity_poly.pdbx_seq_one_letter_code
_entity_poly.pdbx_strand_id
1 'polypeptide(L)' 'DGAFLSLEAPIRRVTAHDVPFVGFAREKANVPDVPRVVAAVRETLAF' A
#
# COMPACT_ATOMS: atom_id res chain seq x y z
N ASP A 1 -14.17 20.33 7.12
CA ASP A 1 -13.84 19.49 8.29
C ASP A 1 -12.76 18.47 7.93
N GLY A 2 -11.80 18.24 8.81
CA GLY A 2 -10.65 17.36 8.60
C GLY A 2 -10.69 16.13 9.50
N ALA A 3 -9.88 15.11 9.20
CA ALA A 3 -9.87 13.83 9.92
C ALA A 3 -8.74 13.69 10.95
N PHE A 4 -7.96 14.76 11.21
CA PHE A 4 -6.72 14.66 12.01
C PHE A 4 -6.96 14.08 13.41
N LEU A 5 -8.06 14.44 14.07
CA LEU A 5 -8.43 13.96 15.41
C LEU A 5 -9.23 12.64 15.39
N SER A 6 -9.38 12.01 14.22
CA SER A 6 -10.17 10.78 14.02
C SER A 6 -9.33 9.63 13.45
N LEU A 7 -8.00 9.80 13.39
CA LEU A 7 -7.10 8.75 12.91
C LEU A 7 -6.79 7.79 14.05
N GLU A 8 -7.38 6.60 13.99
CA GLU A 8 -7.09 5.49 14.91
C GLU A 8 -5.81 4.74 14.56
N ALA A 9 -5.24 4.98 13.37
CA ALA A 9 -4.00 4.37 12.90
C ALA A 9 -3.30 5.28 11.87
N PRO A 10 -1.97 5.08 11.64
CA PRO A 10 -1.26 5.77 10.58
C PRO A 10 -1.85 5.51 9.19
N ILE A 11 -1.90 6.55 8.34
CA ILE A 11 -2.31 6.38 6.94
C ILE A 11 -1.20 5.64 6.17
N ARG A 12 -1.45 4.35 5.87
CA ARG A 12 -0.51 3.49 5.13
C ARG A 12 -0.72 3.62 3.62
N ARG A 13 0.38 3.80 2.88
CA ARG A 13 0.40 3.75 1.41
C ARG A 13 0.93 2.41 0.91
N VAL A 14 0.27 1.83 -0.09
CA VAL A 14 0.72 0.66 -0.83
C VAL A 14 0.85 1.06 -2.30
N THR A 15 2.08 1.18 -2.78
CA THR A 15 2.40 1.72 -4.11
C THR A 15 3.37 0.83 -4.86
N ALA A 16 3.54 1.11 -6.16
CA ALA A 16 4.65 0.57 -6.91
C ALA A 16 5.98 1.00 -6.28
N HIS A 17 7.06 0.29 -6.61
CA HIS A 17 8.39 0.65 -6.15
C HIS A 17 8.91 1.88 -6.91
N ASP A 18 9.81 2.62 -6.28
CA ASP A 18 10.47 3.80 -6.87
C ASP A 18 11.53 3.39 -7.89
N VAL A 19 11.08 2.77 -8.98
CA VAL A 19 11.89 2.29 -10.10
C VAL A 19 11.21 2.66 -11.42
N PRO A 20 11.96 2.76 -12.53
CA PRO A 20 11.36 2.88 -13.85
C PRO A 20 10.35 1.75 -14.08
N PHE A 21 9.26 2.04 -14.79
CA PHE A 21 8.21 1.05 -15.02
C PHE A 21 8.80 -0.18 -15.73
N VAL A 22 8.77 -1.32 -15.03
CA VAL A 22 9.23 -2.60 -15.54
C VAL A 22 8.05 -3.28 -16.23
N GLY A 23 8.03 -3.25 -17.57
CA GLY A 23 7.02 -3.91 -18.39
C GLY A 23 7.14 -5.44 -18.38
N PHE A 24 6.95 -6.05 -19.56
CA PHE A 24 7.02 -7.49 -19.84
C PHE A 24 7.76 -8.37 -18.80
N ALA A 25 7.09 -9.41 -18.31
CA ALA A 25 7.55 -10.36 -17.28
C ALA A 25 7.76 -9.81 -15.85
N ARG A 26 7.87 -8.49 -15.64
CA ARG A 26 8.13 -7.88 -14.33
C ARG A 26 7.01 -6.99 -13.80
N GLU A 27 6.05 -6.64 -14.64
CA GLU A 27 4.90 -5.79 -14.28
C GLU A 27 4.19 -6.27 -13.00
N LYS A 28 3.83 -7.55 -12.93
CA LYS A 28 3.13 -8.12 -11.76
C LYS A 28 3.93 -8.02 -10.46
N ALA A 29 5.25 -8.01 -10.54
CA ALA A 29 6.10 -7.88 -9.36
C ALA A 29 6.19 -6.42 -8.88
N ASN A 30 5.97 -5.45 -9.76
CA ASN A 30 6.05 -4.03 -9.42
C ASN A 30 4.69 -3.44 -9.01
N VAL A 31 3.61 -3.85 -9.67
CA VAL A 31 2.25 -3.39 -9.35
C VAL A 31 1.85 -3.84 -7.93
N PRO A 32 1.23 -2.98 -7.12
CA PRO A 32 0.60 -3.38 -5.86
C PRO A 32 -0.45 -4.47 -6.08
N ASP A 33 -0.15 -5.68 -5.66
CA ASP A 33 -1.04 -6.82 -5.81
C ASP A 33 -1.94 -6.99 -4.57
N VAL A 34 -2.94 -7.87 -4.72
CA VAL A 34 -3.93 -8.16 -3.66
C VAL A 34 -3.24 -8.63 -2.36
N PRO A 35 -2.28 -9.57 -2.38
CA PRO A 35 -1.55 -9.96 -1.17
C PRO A 35 -0.89 -8.79 -0.44
N ARG A 36 -0.19 -7.88 -1.15
CA ARG A 36 0.46 -6.71 -0.54
C ARG A 36 -0.55 -5.76 0.09
N VAL A 37 -1.69 -5.54 -0.56
CA VAL A 37 -2.76 -4.67 -0.03
C VAL A 37 -3.38 -5.28 1.22
N VAL A 38 -3.72 -6.58 1.19
CA VAL A 38 -4.34 -7.26 2.34
C VAL A 38 -3.40 -7.29 3.54
N ALA A 39 -2.10 -7.52 3.33
CA ALA A 39 -1.11 -7.47 4.41
C ALA A 39 -1.08 -6.08 5.06
N ALA A 40 -0.99 -5.00 4.27
CA ALA A 40 -0.97 -3.64 4.78
C ALA A 40 -2.25 -3.27 5.54
N VAL A 41 -3.42 -3.74 5.09
CA VAL A 41 -4.69 -3.54 5.83
C VAL A 41 -4.63 -4.22 7.19
N ARG A 42 -4.18 -5.48 7.25
CA ARG A 42 -4.06 -6.22 8.52
C ARG A 42 -3.07 -5.55 9.48
N GLU A 43 -1.93 -5.09 8.98
CA GLU A 43 -0.94 -4.36 9.78
C GLU A 43 -1.50 -3.03 10.31
N THR A 44 -2.24 -2.28 9.48
CA THR A 44 -2.84 -1.00 9.88
C THR A 44 -3.90 -1.18 10.96
N LEU A 45 -4.71 -2.24 10.89
CA LEU A 45 -5.74 -2.55 11.88
C LEU A 45 -5.20 -3.11 13.20
N ALA A 46 -3.90 -3.41 13.28
CA ALA A 46 -3.24 -3.97 14.46
C ALA A 46 -2.41 -2.94 15.26
N PHE A 47 -2.45 -1.66 14.87
CA PHE A 47 -1.80 -0.54 15.56
C PHE A 47 -2.48 -0.22 16.89
#